data_AF-A0AAU5TZ43-F1
#
_entry.id   AF-A0AAU5TZ43-F1
#
_cell.length_a   1.000
_cell.length_b   1.000
_cell.length_c   1.000
_cell.angle_alpha   90.00
_cell.angle_beta   90.00
_cell.angle_gamma   90.00
#
_symmetry.space_group_name_H-M   'P 1'
#
loop_
_entity.id
_entity.type
_entity.pdbx_description
1 polymer ?
#
loop_
_entity_poly.entity_id
_entity_poly.type
_entity_poly.pdbx_seq_one_letter_code
_entity_poly.pdbx_strand_id
1 'polypeptide(L)'
;MRPDTPAENVDHTAEAARLERTAGLYPEDAEPLLLQAAAHLELSGDRPAATTLYDSLLSSSAELENPHLVRALKASNLWEYGHEAEARAIIDGVRAEAPRDPAPWVIVAESLEAHDELEQAQETFTEGASLLLTDVPEPPYSTHPLLFGRHRVRRMLGAPHDDWDVLADTLHTSPVPLDELHDPKRVWSLGSDNPAELAAEISRLRAELGTYREALSRPFPVAVLHWPTAELTELLTAYPTLSEEYPSHDEHLATIEASLRELAASGTPNLGIVTGTVPSYEAFAASEGASPADGSLLPQYATTLAARGRAVAWPPQRGAECWCGSERIYGACHGAGAA
;
A
#
# COMPACT_ATOMS: atom_id res chain seq x y z
N MET A 1 -25.51 4.15 -2.68
CA MET A 1 -24.93 2.96 -2.02
C MET A 1 -24.59 1.96 -3.11
N ARG A 2 -23.32 1.96 -3.54
CA ARG A 2 -22.83 0.96 -4.51
C ARG A 2 -22.57 -0.31 -3.68
N PRO A 3 -23.09 -1.49 -4.06
CA PRO A 3 -22.84 -2.71 -3.29
C PRO A 3 -21.33 -2.97 -3.28
N ASP A 4 -20.78 -3.30 -2.11
CA ASP A 4 -19.41 -3.80 -1.99
C ASP A 4 -19.26 -5.02 -2.90
N THR A 5 -18.59 -4.85 -4.04
CA THR A 5 -18.21 -5.96 -4.88
C THR A 5 -17.04 -6.65 -4.18
N PRO A 6 -17.17 -7.92 -3.75
CA PRO A 6 -16.03 -8.67 -3.23
C PRO A 6 -14.90 -8.66 -4.27
N ALA A 7 -13.64 -8.57 -3.84
CA ALA A 7 -12.46 -8.54 -4.72
C ALA A 7 -12.44 -9.68 -5.77
N GLU A 8 -13.12 -10.80 -5.50
CA GLU A 8 -13.28 -11.94 -6.41
C GLU A 8 -14.13 -11.67 -7.68
N ASN A 9 -14.75 -10.48 -7.84
CA ASN A 9 -15.56 -10.11 -9.02
C ASN A 9 -15.13 -8.79 -9.70
N VAL A 10 -13.90 -8.34 -9.50
CA VAL A 10 -13.40 -7.11 -10.16
C VAL A 10 -13.07 -7.40 -11.63
N ASP A 11 -13.68 -6.66 -12.55
CA ASP A 11 -13.25 -6.62 -13.95
C ASP A 11 -11.95 -5.80 -14.04
N HIS A 12 -10.82 -6.48 -13.86
CA HIS A 12 -9.50 -5.87 -13.81
C HIS A 12 -9.19 -5.05 -15.08
N THR A 13 -9.62 -5.51 -16.26
CA THR A 13 -9.39 -4.78 -17.52
C THR A 13 -10.20 -3.48 -17.55
N ALA A 14 -11.48 -3.52 -17.14
CA ALA A 14 -12.29 -2.31 -17.07
C ALA A 14 -11.77 -1.32 -16.00
N GLU A 15 -11.23 -1.85 -14.90
CA GLU A 15 -10.69 -1.05 -13.81
C GLU A 15 -9.39 -0.34 -14.19
N ALA A 16 -8.46 -1.04 -14.85
CA ALA A 16 -7.26 -0.45 -15.40
C ALA A 16 -7.59 0.71 -16.36
N ALA A 17 -8.51 0.47 -17.31
CA ALA A 17 -8.92 1.50 -18.26
C ALA A 17 -9.60 2.71 -17.59
N ARG A 18 -10.30 2.50 -16.46
CA ARG A 18 -10.86 3.59 -15.66
C ARG A 18 -9.76 4.42 -15.03
N LEU A 19 -8.78 3.78 -14.41
CA LEU A 19 -7.64 4.43 -13.75
C LEU A 19 -6.78 5.22 -14.75
N GLU A 20 -6.51 4.67 -15.94
CA GLU A 20 -5.81 5.39 -17.02
C GLU A 20 -6.55 6.66 -17.46
N ARG A 21 -7.88 6.59 -17.60
CA ARG A 21 -8.69 7.79 -17.90
C ARG A 21 -8.60 8.83 -16.78
N THR A 22 -8.64 8.39 -15.52
CA THR A 22 -8.49 9.28 -14.36
C THR A 22 -7.10 9.92 -14.34
N ALA A 23 -6.03 9.17 -14.63
CA ALA A 23 -4.66 9.71 -14.72
C ALA A 23 -4.53 10.77 -15.82
N GLY A 24 -5.23 10.60 -16.94
CA GLY A 24 -5.29 11.62 -18.00
C GLY A 24 -6.03 12.90 -17.60
N LEU A 25 -6.97 12.83 -16.64
CA LEU A 25 -7.69 13.98 -16.10
C LEU A 25 -6.92 14.70 -14.98
N TYR A 26 -6.10 13.96 -14.23
CA TYR A 26 -5.30 14.45 -13.10
C TYR A 26 -3.83 14.04 -13.27
N PRO A 27 -3.06 14.74 -14.14
CA PRO A 27 -1.66 14.41 -14.40
C PRO A 27 -0.78 14.46 -13.14
N GLU A 28 -1.14 15.27 -12.15
CA GLU A 28 -0.47 15.36 -10.86
C GLU A 28 -0.59 14.09 -10.01
N ASP A 29 -1.62 13.28 -10.25
CA ASP A 29 -1.85 12.00 -9.55
C ASP A 29 -1.55 10.79 -10.46
N ALA A 30 -0.87 11.02 -11.59
CA ALA A 30 -0.67 9.99 -12.61
C ALA A 30 0.14 8.79 -12.10
N GLU A 31 1.17 8.99 -11.28
CA GLU A 31 1.99 7.90 -10.75
C GLU A 31 1.18 6.86 -9.95
N PRO A 32 0.50 7.21 -8.84
CA PRO A 32 -0.27 6.22 -8.09
C PRO A 32 -1.40 5.60 -8.92
N LEU A 33 -2.07 6.36 -9.79
CA LEU A 33 -3.14 5.84 -10.62
C LEU A 33 -2.66 4.84 -11.68
N LEU A 34 -1.54 5.12 -12.35
CA LEU A 34 -0.97 4.23 -13.36
C LEU A 34 -0.31 3.00 -12.75
N LEU A 35 0.24 3.10 -11.53
CA LEU A 35 0.70 1.93 -10.78
C LEU A 35 -0.45 0.98 -10.42
N GLN A 36 -1.59 1.52 -9.97
CA GLN A 36 -2.79 0.71 -9.73
C GLN A 36 -3.32 0.09 -11.04
N ALA A 37 -3.36 0.87 -12.12
CA ALA A 37 -3.79 0.36 -13.43
C ALA A 37 -2.90 -0.79 -13.91
N ALA A 38 -1.57 -0.65 -13.77
CA ALA A 38 -0.62 -1.72 -14.09
C ALA A 38 -0.87 -2.96 -13.23
N ALA A 39 -1.10 -2.82 -11.92
CA ALA A 39 -1.43 -3.95 -11.05
C ALA A 39 -2.71 -4.69 -11.51
N HIS A 40 -3.74 -3.98 -11.96
CA HIS A 40 -4.93 -4.62 -12.55
C HIS A 40 -4.62 -5.36 -13.86
N LEU A 41 -3.81 -4.78 -14.76
CA LEU A 41 -3.38 -5.45 -16.00
C LEU A 41 -2.54 -6.70 -15.72
N GLU A 42 -1.71 -6.65 -14.69
CA GLU A 42 -0.94 -7.81 -14.22
C GLU A 42 -1.85 -8.94 -13.73
N LEU A 43 -2.88 -8.62 -12.94
CA LEU A 43 -3.86 -9.59 -12.44
C LEU A 43 -4.78 -10.13 -13.55
N SER A 44 -5.06 -9.36 -14.60
CA SER A 44 -5.81 -9.83 -15.78
C SER A 44 -4.95 -10.64 -16.76
N GLY A 45 -3.63 -10.66 -16.57
CA GLY A 45 -2.67 -11.36 -17.41
C GLY A 45 -2.15 -10.55 -18.62
N ASP A 46 -2.56 -9.29 -18.79
CA ASP A 46 -2.05 -8.40 -19.83
C ASP A 46 -0.72 -7.73 -19.41
N ARG A 47 0.29 -8.59 -19.25
CA ARG A 47 1.65 -8.19 -18.83
C ARG A 47 2.30 -7.17 -19.78
N PRO A 48 2.17 -7.26 -21.12
CA PRO A 48 2.72 -6.25 -22.02
C PRO A 48 2.07 -4.87 -21.86
N ALA A 49 0.75 -4.80 -21.63
CA ALA A 49 0.10 -3.53 -21.35
C ALA A 49 0.58 -2.91 -20.03
N ALA A 50 0.76 -3.71 -18.99
CA ALA A 50 1.35 -3.25 -17.72
C ALA A 50 2.77 -2.67 -17.93
N THR A 51 3.63 -3.35 -18.70
CA THR A 51 4.97 -2.83 -19.07
C THR A 51 4.89 -1.47 -19.75
N THR A 52 3.92 -1.27 -20.64
CA THR A 52 3.72 0.00 -21.35
C THR A 52 3.41 1.15 -20.38
N LEU A 53 2.64 0.89 -19.31
CA LEU A 53 2.37 1.89 -18.28
C LEU A 53 3.62 2.23 -17.46
N TYR A 54 4.43 1.23 -17.10
CA TYR A 54 5.70 1.48 -16.41
C TYR A 54 6.68 2.27 -17.28
N ASP A 55 6.78 1.96 -18.59
CA ASP A 55 7.61 2.72 -19.52
C ASP A 55 7.12 4.17 -19.69
N SER A 56 5.81 4.38 -19.72
CA SER A 56 5.20 5.71 -19.76
C SER A 56 5.57 6.54 -18.53
N LEU A 57 5.47 5.95 -17.33
CA LEU A 57 5.89 6.60 -16.09
C LEU A 57 7.38 6.97 -16.10
N LEU A 58 8.24 6.01 -16.46
CA LEU A 58 9.70 6.21 -16.45
C LEU A 58 10.23 7.14 -17.54
N SER A 59 9.47 7.33 -18.62
CA SER A 59 9.80 8.26 -19.71
C SER A 59 9.12 9.63 -19.60
N SER A 60 8.21 9.79 -18.64
CA SER A 60 7.53 11.05 -18.38
C SER A 60 8.52 12.15 -18.00
N SER A 61 8.23 13.39 -18.41
CA SER A 61 8.98 14.57 -17.95
C SER A 61 8.59 15.02 -16.54
N ALA A 62 7.50 14.48 -15.98
CA ALA A 62 7.11 14.71 -14.60
C ALA A 62 8.06 13.98 -13.65
N GLU A 63 8.39 14.61 -12.53
CA GLU A 63 9.17 13.98 -11.46
C GLU A 63 8.33 12.87 -10.82
N LEU A 64 8.90 11.66 -10.75
CA LEU A 64 8.28 10.53 -10.05
C LEU A 64 8.60 10.61 -8.56
N GLU A 65 7.61 10.35 -7.72
CA GLU A 65 7.74 10.20 -6.28
C GLU A 65 8.63 8.98 -5.96
N ASN A 66 8.42 7.85 -6.64
CA ASN A 66 9.10 6.59 -6.34
C ASN A 66 9.67 5.88 -7.59
N PRO A 67 10.66 6.47 -8.29
CA PRO A 67 11.18 5.91 -9.54
C PRO A 67 11.85 4.53 -9.40
N HIS A 68 12.40 4.20 -8.23
CA HIS A 68 12.96 2.86 -7.97
C HIS A 68 11.87 1.79 -7.84
N LEU A 69 10.73 2.15 -7.26
CA LEU A 69 9.59 1.26 -7.10
C LEU A 69 8.99 0.93 -8.47
N VAL A 70 8.79 1.93 -9.33
CA VAL A 70 8.31 1.74 -10.71
C VAL A 70 9.23 0.78 -11.47
N ARG A 71 10.57 0.93 -11.33
CA ARG A 71 11.55 0.04 -11.95
C ARG A 71 11.49 -1.38 -11.39
N ALA A 72 11.39 -1.55 -10.07
CA ALA A 72 11.26 -2.86 -9.44
C ALA A 72 10.00 -3.60 -9.90
N LEU A 73 8.85 -2.92 -9.95
CA LEU A 73 7.59 -3.46 -10.45
C LEU A 73 7.68 -3.85 -11.93
N LYS A 74 8.26 -2.97 -12.77
CA LYS A 74 8.51 -3.27 -14.19
C LYS A 74 9.35 -4.53 -14.35
N ALA A 75 10.46 -4.64 -13.61
CA ALA A 75 11.34 -5.80 -13.69
C ALA A 75 10.62 -7.09 -13.30
N SER A 76 9.86 -7.06 -12.20
CA SER A 76 9.09 -8.22 -11.77
C SER A 76 8.02 -8.59 -12.81
N ASN A 77 7.31 -7.62 -13.40
CA ASN A 77 6.36 -7.88 -14.47
C ASN A 77 7.01 -8.50 -15.72
N LEU A 78 8.18 -7.99 -16.15
CA LEU A 78 8.92 -8.49 -17.31
C LEU A 78 9.31 -9.96 -17.18
N TRP A 79 9.70 -10.39 -15.99
CA TRP A 79 10.11 -11.75 -15.74
C TRP A 79 8.96 -12.74 -15.99
N GLU A 80 7.75 -12.39 -15.55
CA GLU A 80 6.53 -13.21 -15.66
C GLU A 80 6.12 -13.57 -17.11
N TYR A 81 6.58 -12.83 -18.13
CA TYR A 81 6.25 -13.11 -19.53
C TYR A 81 7.47 -13.29 -20.45
N GLY A 82 8.62 -13.68 -19.88
CA GLY A 82 9.78 -14.18 -20.64
C GLY A 82 10.82 -13.12 -21.03
N HIS A 83 10.81 -11.95 -20.40
CA HIS A 83 11.79 -10.88 -20.61
C HIS A 83 12.87 -10.86 -19.51
N GLU A 84 13.32 -12.04 -19.09
CA GLU A 84 14.24 -12.26 -17.97
C GLU A 84 15.53 -11.42 -18.05
N ALA A 85 16.17 -11.34 -19.22
CA ALA A 85 17.43 -10.61 -19.36
C ALA A 85 17.26 -9.10 -19.11
N GLU A 86 16.12 -8.53 -19.51
CA GLU A 86 15.79 -7.12 -19.24
C GLU A 86 15.44 -6.93 -17.77
N ALA A 87 14.63 -7.85 -17.19
CA ALA A 87 14.28 -7.84 -15.78
C ALA A 87 15.53 -7.84 -14.88
N ARG A 88 16.49 -8.75 -15.13
CA ARG A 88 17.76 -8.82 -14.41
C ARG A 88 18.56 -7.53 -14.50
N ALA A 89 18.67 -6.94 -15.70
CA ALA A 89 19.40 -5.69 -15.87
C ALA A 89 18.77 -4.53 -15.07
N ILE A 90 17.43 -4.47 -15.01
CA ILE A 90 16.72 -3.47 -14.19
C ILE A 90 16.93 -3.74 -12.70
N ILE A 91 16.86 -5.00 -12.27
CA ILE A 91 17.11 -5.43 -10.88
C ILE A 91 18.50 -5.00 -10.41
N ASP A 92 19.53 -5.29 -11.20
CA ASP A 92 20.91 -4.89 -10.89
C ASP A 92 21.03 -3.37 -10.78
N GLY A 93 20.37 -2.63 -11.67
CA GLY A 93 20.31 -1.17 -11.62
C GLY A 93 19.64 -0.63 -10.35
N VAL A 94 18.50 -1.19 -9.96
CA VAL A 94 17.79 -0.80 -8.72
C VAL A 94 18.66 -1.07 -7.49
N ARG A 95 19.30 -2.24 -7.41
CA ARG A 95 20.21 -2.58 -6.30
C ARG A 95 21.41 -1.63 -6.23
N ALA A 96 22.02 -1.32 -7.38
CA ALA A 96 23.18 -0.44 -7.45
C ALA A 96 22.89 1.01 -7.00
N GLU A 97 21.65 1.49 -7.21
CA GLU A 97 21.23 2.83 -6.77
C GLU A 97 20.88 2.90 -5.28
N ALA A 98 20.77 1.75 -4.61
CA ALA A 98 20.57 1.62 -3.16
C ALA A 98 19.41 2.47 -2.61
N PRO A 99 18.15 2.21 -3.02
CA PRO A 99 17.00 3.00 -2.61
C PRO A 99 16.81 3.01 -1.10
N ARG A 100 16.37 4.16 -0.57
CA ARG A 100 16.06 4.37 0.85
C ARG A 100 14.64 3.95 1.25
N ASP A 101 13.84 3.60 0.26
CA ASP A 101 12.53 2.99 0.47
C ASP A 101 12.67 1.46 0.50
N PRO A 102 11.98 0.74 1.41
CA PRO A 102 12.05 -0.72 1.49
C PRO A 102 11.32 -1.44 0.35
N ALA A 103 10.29 -0.86 -0.26
CA ALA A 103 9.44 -1.54 -1.24
C ALA A 103 10.19 -2.01 -2.51
N PRO A 104 11.08 -1.21 -3.13
CA PRO A 104 11.90 -1.69 -4.24
C PRO A 104 12.73 -2.93 -3.90
N TRP A 105 13.33 -2.98 -2.71
CA TRP A 105 14.13 -4.12 -2.26
C TRP A 105 13.27 -5.37 -2.10
N VAL A 106 12.09 -5.25 -1.49
CA VAL A 106 11.15 -6.36 -1.30
C VAL A 106 10.71 -6.90 -2.67
N ILE A 107 10.26 -6.03 -3.58
CA ILE A 107 9.77 -6.46 -4.90
C ILE A 107 10.88 -7.16 -5.71
N VAL A 108 12.09 -6.62 -5.70
CA VAL A 108 13.23 -7.25 -6.38
C VAL A 108 13.53 -8.63 -5.79
N ALA A 109 13.62 -8.72 -4.46
CA ALA A 109 13.98 -9.96 -3.79
C ALA A 109 12.89 -11.04 -3.92
N GLU A 110 11.62 -10.68 -3.79
CA GLU A 110 10.49 -11.60 -4.03
C GLU A 110 10.42 -12.04 -5.51
N SER A 111 10.76 -11.15 -6.45
CA SER A 111 10.84 -11.52 -7.86
C SER A 111 11.95 -12.52 -8.15
N LEU A 112 13.11 -12.39 -7.49
CA LEU A 112 14.21 -13.36 -7.59
C LEU A 112 13.81 -14.70 -6.94
N GLU A 113 13.20 -14.65 -5.76
CA GLU A 113 12.70 -15.82 -5.04
C GLU A 113 11.69 -16.62 -5.87
N ALA A 114 10.70 -15.95 -6.48
CA ALA A 114 9.67 -16.58 -7.29
C ALA A 114 10.22 -17.28 -8.55
N HIS A 115 11.44 -16.95 -8.97
CA HIS A 115 12.11 -17.51 -10.13
C HIS A 115 13.30 -18.41 -9.75
N ASP A 116 13.28 -18.99 -8.53
CA ASP A 116 14.28 -19.92 -8.00
C ASP A 116 15.71 -19.36 -7.88
N GLU A 117 15.88 -18.03 -7.88
CA GLU A 117 17.17 -17.34 -7.69
C GLU A 117 17.43 -17.06 -6.19
N LEU A 118 17.35 -18.10 -5.36
CA LEU A 118 17.28 -17.99 -3.90
C LEU A 118 18.52 -17.31 -3.28
N GLU A 119 19.73 -17.60 -3.77
CA GLU A 119 20.94 -16.93 -3.28
C GLU A 119 20.89 -15.42 -3.55
N GLN A 120 20.48 -15.01 -4.74
CA GLN A 120 20.37 -13.60 -5.12
C GLN A 120 19.24 -12.90 -4.36
N ALA A 121 18.13 -13.59 -4.11
CA ALA A 121 17.05 -13.09 -3.26
C ALA A 121 17.53 -12.85 -1.83
N GLN A 122 18.29 -13.80 -1.26
CA GLN A 122 18.86 -13.68 0.09
C GLN A 122 19.84 -12.52 0.21
N GLU A 123 20.72 -12.34 -0.77
CA GLU A 123 21.64 -11.21 -0.87
C GLU A 123 20.88 -9.89 -0.92
N THR A 124 19.88 -9.79 -1.80
CA THR A 124 19.06 -8.58 -1.98
C THR A 124 18.32 -8.19 -0.70
N PHE A 125 17.65 -9.15 -0.03
CA PHE A 125 16.99 -8.90 1.24
C PHE A 125 17.99 -8.43 2.32
N THR A 126 19.19 -9.02 2.34
CA THR A 126 20.23 -8.67 3.32
C THR A 126 20.81 -7.29 3.05
N GLU A 127 21.02 -6.91 1.79
CA GLU A 127 21.44 -5.56 1.40
C GLU A 127 20.41 -4.51 1.83
N GLY A 128 19.13 -4.72 1.51
CA GLY A 128 18.04 -3.83 1.93
C GLY A 128 17.93 -3.71 3.46
N ALA A 129 17.94 -4.83 4.18
CA ALA A 129 17.91 -4.83 5.64
C ALA A 129 19.12 -4.10 6.24
N SER A 130 20.33 -4.37 5.73
CA SER A 130 21.55 -3.70 6.21
C SER A 130 21.50 -2.19 5.95
N LEU A 131 21.00 -1.78 4.79
CA LEU A 131 20.93 -0.36 4.41
C LEU A 131 19.93 0.43 5.25
N LEU A 132 18.80 -0.18 5.60
CA LEU A 132 17.65 0.51 6.19
C LEU A 132 17.51 0.31 7.70
N LEU A 133 18.07 -0.77 8.25
CA LEU A 133 17.82 -1.18 9.63
C LEU A 133 19.06 -1.22 10.52
N THR A 134 20.26 -1.01 9.98
CA THR A 134 21.46 -0.88 10.81
C THR A 134 21.28 0.29 11.78
N ASP A 135 21.54 0.03 13.08
CA ASP A 135 21.38 0.99 14.17
C ASP A 135 19.95 1.55 14.35
N VAL A 136 18.93 0.83 13.87
CA VAL A 136 17.51 1.17 14.06
C VAL A 136 16.94 0.33 15.22
N PRO A 137 16.71 0.91 16.42
CA PRO A 137 16.28 0.13 17.59
C PRO A 137 14.88 -0.47 17.44
N GLU A 138 13.99 0.23 16.73
CA GLU A 138 12.62 -0.20 16.44
C GLU A 138 12.38 -0.12 14.92
N PRO A 139 12.51 -1.25 14.19
CA PRO A 139 12.26 -1.30 12.75
C PRO A 139 10.84 -0.83 12.39
N PRO A 140 10.69 0.15 11.48
CA PRO A 140 9.38 0.57 10.99
C PRO A 140 8.62 -0.60 10.35
N TYR A 141 7.30 -0.64 10.50
CA TYR A 141 6.49 -1.75 9.95
C TYR A 141 6.68 -1.96 8.44
N SER A 142 6.87 -0.87 7.67
CA SER A 142 7.18 -0.93 6.23
C SER A 142 8.44 -1.74 5.89
N THR A 143 9.35 -1.95 6.84
CA THR A 143 10.59 -2.73 6.66
C THR A 143 10.47 -4.18 7.08
N HIS A 144 9.41 -4.56 7.81
CA HIS A 144 9.20 -5.94 8.28
C HIS A 144 9.18 -6.97 7.14
N PRO A 145 8.59 -6.68 5.95
CA PRO A 145 8.66 -7.59 4.82
C PRO A 145 10.09 -7.95 4.37
N LEU A 146 11.09 -7.07 4.58
CA LEU A 146 12.49 -7.40 4.31
C LEU A 146 12.99 -8.51 5.24
N LEU A 147 12.65 -8.41 6.52
CA LEU A 147 13.06 -9.39 7.53
C LEU A 147 12.34 -10.72 7.33
N PHE A 148 11.04 -10.69 7.03
CA PHE A 148 10.24 -11.88 6.82
C PHE A 148 10.64 -12.62 5.53
N GLY A 149 10.81 -11.88 4.41
CA GLY A 149 11.29 -12.46 3.16
C GLY A 149 12.70 -13.02 3.30
N ARG A 150 13.60 -12.31 4.00
CA ARG A 150 14.94 -12.83 4.32
C ARG A 150 14.90 -14.13 5.10
N HIS A 151 14.11 -14.19 6.16
CA HIS A 151 13.93 -15.39 6.96
C HIS A 151 13.44 -16.54 6.07
N ARG A 152 12.43 -16.31 5.23
CA ARG A 152 11.87 -17.31 4.32
C ARG A 152 12.92 -17.89 3.38
N VAL A 153 13.64 -17.04 2.66
CA VAL A 153 14.67 -17.49 1.71
C VAL A 153 15.83 -18.20 2.41
N ARG A 154 16.26 -17.71 3.59
CA ARG A 154 17.31 -18.39 4.39
C ARG A 154 16.89 -19.79 4.85
N ARG A 155 15.62 -19.97 5.22
CA ARG A 155 15.05 -21.29 5.56
C ARG A 155 15.08 -22.23 4.36
N MET A 156 14.72 -21.74 3.17
CA MET A 156 14.80 -22.52 1.92
C MET A 156 16.24 -22.92 1.57
N LEU A 157 17.22 -22.04 1.84
CA LEU A 157 18.65 -22.31 1.67
C LEU A 157 19.26 -23.19 2.78
N GLY A 158 18.52 -23.48 3.85
CA GLY A 158 19.02 -24.24 5.00
C GLY A 158 20.07 -23.49 5.84
N ALA A 159 20.08 -22.16 5.78
CA ALA A 159 20.98 -21.33 6.58
C ALA A 159 20.56 -21.35 8.07
N PRO A 160 21.53 -21.30 9.01
CA PRO A 160 21.21 -21.15 10.44
C PRO A 160 20.63 -19.76 10.73
N HIS A 161 19.84 -19.61 11.78
CA HIS A 161 19.33 -18.29 12.19
C HIS A 161 20.47 -17.36 12.63
N ASP A 162 20.33 -16.08 12.30
CA ASP A 162 21.13 -14.99 12.86
C ASP A 162 20.27 -13.93 13.57
N ASP A 163 20.92 -12.84 14.01
CA ASP A 163 20.27 -11.79 14.80
C ASP A 163 19.08 -11.14 14.07
N TRP A 164 19.12 -11.06 12.73
CA TRP A 164 17.99 -10.55 11.94
C TRP A 164 16.83 -11.52 11.89
N ASP A 165 17.10 -12.83 11.88
CA ASP A 165 16.05 -13.85 11.92
C ASP A 165 15.36 -13.85 13.30
N VAL A 166 16.13 -13.67 14.39
CA VAL A 166 15.59 -13.49 15.76
C VAL A 166 14.74 -12.21 15.87
N LEU A 167 15.19 -11.12 15.24
CA LEU A 167 14.42 -9.88 15.18
C LEU A 167 13.11 -10.07 14.39
N ALA A 168 13.15 -10.79 13.27
CA ALA A 168 11.96 -11.13 12.49
C ALA A 168 10.92 -11.89 13.34
N ASP A 169 11.35 -12.90 14.10
CA ASP A 169 10.48 -13.65 15.01
C ASP A 169 9.84 -12.77 16.09
N THR A 170 10.58 -11.76 16.58
CA THR A 170 10.08 -10.83 17.61
C THR A 170 9.04 -9.84 17.05
N LEU A 171 9.19 -9.45 15.78
CA LEU A 171 8.30 -8.50 15.11
C LEU A 171 7.05 -9.17 14.54
N HIS A 172 7.10 -10.47 14.28
CA HIS A 172 5.98 -11.24 13.76
C HIS A 172 4.93 -11.49 14.83
N THR A 173 3.72 -10.96 14.62
CA THR A 173 2.62 -11.03 15.62
C THR A 173 1.57 -12.09 15.31
N SER A 174 1.72 -12.85 14.22
CA SER A 174 0.77 -13.91 13.86
C SER A 174 0.83 -15.07 14.86
N PRO A 175 -0.29 -15.77 15.13
CA PRO A 175 -0.30 -16.95 15.99
C PRO A 175 0.56 -18.12 15.48
N VAL A 176 0.94 -18.14 14.20
CA VAL A 176 1.83 -19.16 13.61
C VAL A 176 3.25 -18.60 13.52
N PRO A 177 4.26 -19.20 14.17
CA PRO A 177 5.65 -18.75 14.10
C PRO A 177 6.23 -18.75 12.69
N LEU A 178 7.21 -17.88 12.40
CA LEU A 178 7.85 -17.81 11.09
C LEU A 178 8.56 -19.12 10.73
N ASP A 179 9.16 -19.81 11.70
CA ASP A 179 9.78 -21.12 11.49
C ASP A 179 8.81 -22.17 10.94
N GLU A 180 7.57 -22.15 11.41
CA GLU A 180 6.53 -23.05 10.94
C GLU A 180 5.99 -22.58 9.59
N LEU A 181 5.81 -21.27 9.42
CA LEU A 181 5.31 -20.68 8.16
C LEU A 181 6.29 -20.95 7.01
N HIS A 182 7.58 -20.76 7.26
CA HIS A 182 8.66 -20.86 6.28
C HIS A 182 9.34 -22.23 6.27
N ASP A 183 8.69 -23.30 6.77
CA ASP A 183 9.27 -24.65 6.68
C ASP A 183 9.19 -25.18 5.24
N PRO A 184 10.33 -25.38 4.54
CA PRO A 184 10.34 -25.87 3.17
C PRO A 184 9.73 -27.27 3.01
N LYS A 185 9.64 -28.06 4.10
CA LYS A 185 9.01 -29.40 4.08
C LYS A 185 7.48 -29.33 4.15
N ARG A 186 6.90 -28.16 4.48
CA ARG A 186 5.46 -27.94 4.58
C ARG A 186 4.79 -27.86 3.21
N VAL A 187 5.50 -27.43 2.16
CA VAL A 187 4.98 -27.42 0.77
C VAL A 187 4.51 -28.82 0.31
N TRP A 188 4.95 -29.90 0.96
CA TRP A 188 4.44 -31.26 0.74
C TRP A 188 3.10 -31.60 1.42
N SER A 189 2.54 -30.77 2.31
CA SER A 189 1.20 -31.00 2.87
C SER A 189 0.04 -30.63 1.94
N LEU A 190 0.31 -29.96 0.81
CA LEU A 190 -0.67 -29.74 -0.26
C LEU A 190 -1.06 -31.03 -1.01
N GLY A 191 -0.41 -32.15 -0.71
CA GLY A 191 -0.84 -33.50 -1.10
C GLY A 191 -1.78 -34.20 -0.10
N SER A 192 -2.30 -33.50 0.92
CA SER A 192 -3.28 -34.05 1.87
C SER A 192 -4.66 -34.19 1.23
N ASP A 193 -5.27 -35.38 1.31
CA ASP A 193 -6.65 -35.63 0.87
C ASP A 193 -7.71 -35.07 1.85
N ASN A 194 -7.30 -34.37 2.92
CA ASN A 194 -8.21 -33.85 3.95
C ASN A 194 -8.72 -32.44 3.60
N PRO A 195 -10.04 -32.26 3.33
CA PRO A 195 -10.60 -30.97 2.94
C PRO A 195 -10.47 -29.87 4.00
N ALA A 196 -10.44 -30.23 5.29
CA ALA A 196 -10.32 -29.24 6.38
C ALA A 196 -8.90 -28.70 6.52
N GLU A 197 -7.90 -29.55 6.31
CA GLU A 197 -6.49 -29.13 6.25
C GLU A 197 -6.23 -28.28 5.01
N LEU A 198 -6.79 -28.68 3.86
CA LEU A 198 -6.70 -27.91 2.63
C LEU A 198 -7.37 -26.54 2.75
N ALA A 199 -8.54 -26.44 3.39
CA ALA A 199 -9.22 -25.16 3.62
C ALA A 199 -8.45 -24.26 4.61
N ALA A 200 -7.90 -24.83 5.68
CA ALA A 200 -7.06 -24.10 6.61
C ALA A 200 -5.76 -23.61 5.94
N GLU A 201 -5.17 -24.43 5.07
CA GLU A 201 -4.01 -24.05 4.27
C GLU A 201 -4.35 -23.00 3.21
N ILE A 202 -5.49 -23.09 2.53
CA ILE A 202 -5.97 -22.06 1.60
C ILE A 202 -6.24 -20.75 2.33
N SER A 203 -6.86 -20.77 3.52
CA SER A 203 -7.05 -19.57 4.34
C SER A 203 -5.72 -18.98 4.83
N ARG A 204 -4.73 -19.82 5.10
CA ARG A 204 -3.37 -19.40 5.51
C ARG A 204 -2.59 -18.82 4.33
N LEU A 205 -2.60 -19.49 3.18
CA LEU A 205 -2.02 -19.00 1.92
C LEU A 205 -2.69 -17.72 1.45
N ARG A 206 -4.01 -17.56 1.62
CA ARG A 206 -4.72 -16.28 1.37
C ARG A 206 -4.32 -15.17 2.34
N ALA A 207 -3.83 -15.50 3.53
CA ALA A 207 -3.22 -14.53 4.44
C ALA A 207 -1.78 -14.19 4.05
N GLU A 208 -1.14 -15.02 3.20
CA GLU A 208 0.25 -14.92 2.76
C GLU A 208 0.39 -14.31 1.34
N LEU A 209 -0.54 -14.60 0.43
CA LEU A 209 -0.45 -14.26 -0.99
C LEU A 209 -1.27 -13.02 -1.33
N GLY A 210 -0.54 -11.94 -1.57
CA GLY A 210 -1.04 -10.66 -2.10
C GLY A 210 -0.08 -9.50 -1.82
N THR A 211 1.24 -9.71 -1.89
CA THR A 211 2.20 -8.67 -1.49
C THR A 211 2.27 -7.58 -2.56
N TYR A 212 2.01 -6.36 -2.09
CA TYR A 212 2.02 -5.09 -2.82
C TYR A 212 1.06 -4.95 -4.02
N ARG A 213 1.07 -5.85 -5.02
CA ARG A 213 0.21 -5.78 -6.21
C ARG A 213 -1.27 -5.94 -5.88
N GLU A 214 -1.59 -6.93 -5.04
CA GLU A 214 -2.97 -7.10 -4.58
C GLU A 214 -3.39 -5.87 -3.77
N ALA A 215 -2.52 -5.38 -2.88
CA ALA A 215 -2.75 -4.15 -2.10
C ALA A 215 -2.96 -2.91 -2.99
N LEU A 216 -2.21 -2.76 -4.08
CA LEU A 216 -2.41 -1.72 -5.09
C LEU A 216 -3.75 -1.88 -5.83
N SER A 217 -4.19 -3.12 -6.09
CA SER A 217 -5.44 -3.41 -6.80
C SER A 217 -6.69 -3.45 -5.91
N ARG A 218 -6.56 -3.26 -4.59
CA ARG A 218 -7.70 -3.30 -3.67
C ARG A 218 -8.65 -2.12 -3.95
N PRO A 219 -9.98 -2.32 -3.83
CA PRO A 219 -10.94 -1.22 -3.94
C PRO A 219 -10.56 -0.08 -3.00
N PHE A 220 -10.77 1.18 -3.43
CA PHE A 220 -10.37 2.35 -2.64
C PHE A 220 -10.83 2.25 -1.18
N PRO A 221 -9.99 2.70 -0.23
CA PRO A 221 -10.36 2.65 1.16
C PRO A 221 -11.62 3.48 1.42
N VAL A 222 -12.44 3.03 2.36
CA VAL A 222 -13.47 3.91 2.94
C VAL A 222 -12.72 5.03 3.66
N ALA A 223 -12.72 6.22 3.05
CA ALA A 223 -11.88 7.33 3.46
C ALA A 223 -12.68 8.43 4.15
N VAL A 224 -12.11 9.00 5.21
CA VAL A 224 -12.67 10.16 5.93
C VAL A 224 -11.87 11.41 5.59
N LEU A 225 -12.57 12.53 5.38
CA LEU A 225 -11.96 13.82 5.02
C LEU A 225 -11.30 14.48 6.23
N HIS A 226 -10.01 14.77 6.12
CA HIS A 226 -9.24 15.55 7.05
C HIS A 226 -8.98 16.96 6.49
N TRP A 227 -9.10 17.97 7.35
CA TRP A 227 -8.82 19.37 7.05
C TRP A 227 -7.71 19.84 7.97
N PRO A 228 -6.52 20.20 7.45
CA PRO A 228 -5.48 20.84 8.22
C PRO A 228 -6.00 22.16 8.83
N THR A 229 -5.46 22.59 9.96
CA THR A 229 -5.96 23.77 10.69
C THR A 229 -6.06 25.02 9.82
N ALA A 230 -5.04 25.27 8.99
CA ALA A 230 -5.03 26.42 8.08
C ALA A 230 -6.16 26.34 7.04
N GLU A 231 -6.31 25.18 6.40
CA GLU A 231 -7.35 24.92 5.39
C GLU A 231 -8.76 24.97 5.99
N LEU A 232 -8.96 24.43 7.20
CA LEU A 232 -10.25 24.51 7.88
C LEU A 232 -10.63 25.95 8.22
N THR A 233 -9.65 26.74 8.66
CA THR A 233 -9.86 28.16 8.97
C THR A 233 -10.23 28.93 7.71
N GLU A 234 -9.54 28.67 6.60
CA GLU A 234 -9.84 29.28 5.30
C GLU A 234 -11.24 28.87 4.80
N LEU A 235 -11.56 27.58 4.86
CA LEU A 235 -12.86 27.03 4.46
C LEU A 235 -14.01 27.71 5.20
N LEU A 236 -13.92 27.80 6.53
CA LEU A 236 -14.96 28.42 7.36
C LEU A 236 -15.04 29.94 7.20
N THR A 237 -13.93 30.58 6.81
CA THR A 237 -13.92 32.02 6.48
C THR A 237 -14.64 32.28 5.16
N ALA A 238 -14.39 31.46 4.14
CA ALA A 238 -15.01 31.57 2.83
C ALA A 238 -16.48 31.10 2.83
N TYR A 239 -16.79 30.05 3.59
CA TYR A 239 -18.10 29.39 3.63
C TYR A 239 -18.61 29.20 5.07
N PRO A 240 -19.08 30.27 5.75
CA PRO A 240 -19.46 30.20 7.16
C PRO A 240 -20.57 29.21 7.49
N THR A 241 -21.40 28.83 6.52
CA THR A 241 -22.47 27.82 6.70
C THR A 241 -21.92 26.44 7.04
N LEU A 242 -20.67 26.12 6.69
CA LEU A 242 -20.02 24.85 7.01
C LEU A 242 -19.58 24.75 8.48
N SER A 243 -19.74 25.81 9.28
CA SER A 243 -19.46 25.76 10.72
C SER A 243 -20.40 24.84 11.50
N GLU A 244 -21.57 24.51 10.94
CA GLU A 244 -22.46 23.49 11.51
C GLU A 244 -21.86 22.08 11.42
N GLU A 245 -21.13 21.78 10.33
CA GLU A 245 -20.45 20.50 10.11
C GLU A 245 -19.08 20.45 10.81
N TYR A 246 -18.39 21.59 10.92
CA TYR A 246 -17.09 21.71 11.57
C TYR A 246 -17.10 22.78 12.67
N PRO A 247 -17.63 22.47 13.87
CA PRO A 247 -17.71 23.47 14.94
C PRO A 247 -16.33 23.88 15.47
N SER A 248 -15.36 22.97 15.48
CA SER A 248 -13.95 23.26 15.77
C SER A 248 -13.01 22.24 15.14
N HIS A 249 -11.72 22.62 15.00
CA HIS A 249 -10.68 21.70 14.51
C HIS A 249 -10.49 20.49 15.44
N ASP A 250 -10.53 20.69 16.76
CA ASP A 250 -10.34 19.60 17.71
C ASP A 250 -11.52 18.60 17.68
N GLU A 251 -12.76 19.09 17.54
CA GLU A 251 -13.92 18.22 17.35
C GLU A 251 -13.89 17.50 16.00
N HIS A 252 -13.40 18.15 14.95
CA HIS A 252 -13.18 17.51 13.64
C HIS A 252 -12.23 16.32 13.76
N LEU A 253 -11.06 16.51 14.38
CA LEU A 253 -10.09 15.43 14.58
C LEU A 253 -10.66 14.29 15.45
N ALA A 254 -11.36 14.63 16.55
CA ALA A 254 -11.98 13.63 17.40
C ALA A 254 -13.06 12.82 16.67
N THR A 255 -13.83 13.46 15.79
CA THR A 255 -14.87 12.82 14.98
C THR A 255 -14.26 11.85 13.97
N ILE A 256 -13.18 12.24 13.29
CA ILE A 256 -12.46 11.36 12.35
C ILE A 256 -12.00 10.08 13.07
N GLU A 257 -11.29 10.20 14.19
CA GLU A 257 -10.77 9.04 14.92
C GLU A 257 -11.92 8.14 15.43
N ALA A 258 -13.00 8.72 15.93
CA ALA A 258 -14.17 7.98 16.41
C ALA A 258 -14.84 7.20 15.28
N SER A 259 -15.09 7.84 14.13
CA SER A 259 -15.70 7.19 12.97
C SER A 259 -14.84 6.06 12.40
N LEU A 260 -13.53 6.26 12.31
CA LEU A 260 -12.60 5.23 11.82
C LEU A 260 -12.55 4.01 12.77
N ARG A 261 -12.56 4.24 14.09
CA ARG A 261 -12.66 3.17 15.08
C ARG A 261 -13.97 2.40 15.01
N GLU A 262 -15.09 3.11 14.82
CA GLU A 262 -16.39 2.48 14.67
C GLU A 262 -16.44 1.58 13.42
N LEU A 263 -15.97 2.10 12.28
CA LEU A 263 -15.86 1.34 11.03
C LEU A 263 -14.96 0.11 11.20
N ALA A 264 -13.79 0.25 11.82
CA ALA A 264 -12.89 -0.87 12.08
C ALA A 264 -13.51 -1.91 13.01
N ALA A 265 -14.17 -1.48 14.10
CA ALA A 265 -14.84 -2.38 15.03
C ALA A 265 -16.01 -3.14 14.40
N SER A 266 -16.66 -2.55 13.39
CA SER A 266 -17.69 -3.21 12.58
C SER A 266 -17.13 -4.22 11.55
N GLY A 267 -15.80 -4.32 11.43
CA GLY A 267 -15.12 -5.20 10.49
C GLY A 267 -14.98 -4.63 9.07
N THR A 268 -15.18 -3.33 8.87
CA THR A 268 -14.92 -2.68 7.57
C THR A 268 -13.41 -2.69 7.30
N PRO A 269 -12.95 -3.39 6.25
CA PRO A 269 -11.53 -3.42 5.91
C PRO A 269 -11.14 -2.14 5.13
N ASN A 270 -9.83 -1.92 4.96
CA ASN A 270 -9.26 -0.87 4.12
C ASN A 270 -9.81 0.54 4.45
N LEU A 271 -9.44 1.08 5.62
CA LEU A 271 -9.82 2.43 6.02
C LEU A 271 -8.70 3.42 5.72
N GLY A 272 -9.08 4.65 5.40
CA GLY A 272 -8.12 5.70 5.07
C GLY A 272 -8.56 7.10 5.46
N ILE A 273 -7.62 8.02 5.33
CA ILE A 273 -7.80 9.45 5.54
C ILE A 273 -7.35 10.17 4.28
N VAL A 274 -8.19 11.06 3.77
CA VAL A 274 -7.85 11.96 2.65
C VAL A 274 -7.74 13.38 3.18
N THR A 275 -6.68 14.09 2.79
CA THR A 275 -6.48 15.47 3.22
C THR A 275 -6.99 16.42 2.14
N GLY A 276 -7.95 17.27 2.50
CA GLY A 276 -8.51 18.29 1.62
C GLY A 276 -7.78 19.62 1.70
N THR A 277 -7.74 20.34 0.58
CA THR A 277 -7.41 21.77 0.51
C THR A 277 -8.58 22.56 -0.05
N VAL A 278 -8.72 23.83 0.35
CA VAL A 278 -9.81 24.72 -0.11
C VAL A 278 -9.78 24.87 -1.63
N PRO A 279 -8.63 25.14 -2.29
CA PRO A 279 -8.59 25.25 -3.75
C PRO A 279 -9.04 23.98 -4.47
N SER A 280 -8.66 22.79 -3.96
CA SER A 280 -9.05 21.51 -4.55
C SER A 280 -10.55 21.24 -4.36
N TYR A 281 -11.11 21.59 -3.20
CA TYR A 281 -12.54 21.47 -2.92
C TYR A 281 -13.38 22.43 -3.76
N GLU A 282 -12.95 23.68 -3.92
CA GLU A 282 -13.60 24.67 -4.79
C GLU A 282 -13.58 24.22 -6.25
N ALA A 283 -12.46 23.68 -6.73
CA ALA A 283 -12.36 23.12 -8.07
C ALA A 283 -13.32 21.94 -8.27
N PHE A 284 -13.44 21.06 -7.28
CA PHE A 284 -14.38 19.95 -7.29
C PHE A 284 -15.85 20.44 -7.32
N ALA A 285 -16.22 21.37 -6.44
CA ALA A 285 -17.56 21.94 -6.42
C ALA A 285 -17.91 22.61 -7.76
N ALA A 286 -16.95 23.33 -8.36
CA ALA A 286 -17.12 23.92 -9.68
C ALA A 286 -17.33 22.86 -10.77
N SER A 287 -16.60 21.73 -10.74
CA SER A 287 -16.80 20.64 -11.70
C SER A 287 -18.16 19.95 -11.57
N GLU A 288 -18.71 19.89 -10.35
CA GLU A 288 -20.04 19.36 -10.07
C GLU A 288 -21.17 20.39 -10.33
N GLY A 289 -20.82 21.63 -10.71
CA GLY A 289 -21.79 22.71 -10.90
C GLY A 289 -22.53 23.09 -9.62
N ALA A 290 -21.92 22.84 -8.46
CA ALA A 290 -22.51 23.03 -7.15
C ALA A 290 -21.77 24.14 -6.36
N SER A 291 -22.39 24.60 -5.28
CA SER A 291 -21.78 25.62 -4.41
C SER A 291 -20.84 24.95 -3.40
N PRO A 292 -19.61 25.44 -3.17
CA PRO A 292 -18.75 24.93 -2.11
C PRO A 292 -19.37 25.06 -0.70
N ALA A 293 -20.36 25.93 -0.52
CA ALA A 293 -21.10 26.06 0.74
C ALA A 293 -22.06 24.89 1.04
N ASP A 294 -22.28 23.99 0.07
CA ASP A 294 -23.12 22.80 0.22
C ASP A 294 -22.35 21.67 0.92
N GLY A 295 -22.65 21.44 2.20
CA GLY A 295 -22.01 20.39 3.01
C GLY A 295 -22.21 18.97 2.47
N SER A 296 -23.24 18.74 1.64
CA SER A 296 -23.47 17.42 1.02
C SER A 296 -22.40 17.03 -0.01
N LEU A 297 -21.56 17.99 -0.44
CA LEU A 297 -20.41 17.73 -1.30
C LEU A 297 -19.21 17.16 -0.54
N LEU A 298 -19.08 17.37 0.77
CA LEU A 298 -17.90 16.96 1.54
C LEU A 298 -17.63 15.44 1.46
N PRO A 299 -18.63 14.55 1.62
CA PRO A 299 -18.41 13.11 1.46
C PRO A 299 -18.09 12.70 0.02
N GLN A 300 -18.66 13.43 -0.97
CA GLN A 300 -18.39 13.17 -2.39
C GLN A 300 -16.97 13.57 -2.76
N TYR A 301 -16.52 14.71 -2.26
CA TYR A 301 -15.14 15.17 -2.40
C TYR A 301 -14.14 14.19 -1.77
N ALA A 302 -14.43 13.70 -0.56
CA ALA A 302 -13.62 12.67 0.09
C ALA A 302 -13.51 11.39 -0.77
N THR A 303 -14.64 10.96 -1.34
CA THR A 303 -14.70 9.81 -2.26
C THR A 303 -13.86 10.05 -3.51
N THR A 304 -13.92 11.26 -4.08
CA THR A 304 -13.12 11.65 -5.26
C THR A 304 -11.63 11.66 -4.94
N LEU A 305 -11.20 12.20 -3.80
CA LEU A 305 -9.80 12.16 -3.37
C LEU A 305 -9.31 10.72 -3.16
N ALA A 306 -10.13 9.86 -2.55
CA ALA A 306 -9.81 8.45 -2.39
C ALA A 306 -9.66 7.76 -3.75
N ALA A 307 -10.58 8.04 -4.68
CA ALA A 307 -10.56 7.52 -6.05
C ALA A 307 -9.36 8.03 -6.89
N ARG A 308 -8.76 9.14 -6.47
CA ARG A 308 -7.52 9.70 -7.02
C ARG A 308 -6.26 9.15 -6.35
N GLY A 309 -6.38 8.16 -5.45
CA GLY A 309 -5.24 7.56 -4.75
C GLY A 309 -4.66 8.41 -3.62
N ARG A 310 -5.37 9.44 -3.15
CA ARG A 310 -4.88 10.39 -2.13
C ARG A 310 -5.10 9.94 -0.68
N ALA A 311 -5.64 8.74 -0.48
CA ALA A 311 -5.95 8.22 0.84
C ALA A 311 -4.69 7.63 1.50
N VAL A 312 -4.43 8.05 2.73
CA VAL A 312 -3.41 7.45 3.60
C VAL A 312 -4.08 6.41 4.48
N ALA A 313 -3.45 5.24 4.64
CA ALA A 313 -4.01 4.14 5.42
C ALA A 313 -4.19 4.52 6.91
N TRP A 314 -5.29 4.06 7.51
CA TRP A 314 -5.56 4.15 8.94
C TRP A 314 -5.85 2.75 9.52
N PRO A 315 -5.37 2.43 10.74
CA PRO A 315 -4.56 3.28 11.61
C PRO A 315 -3.13 3.46 11.07
N PRO A 316 -2.48 4.61 11.35
CA PRO A 316 -1.04 4.76 11.08
C PRO A 316 -0.24 3.64 11.73
N GLN A 317 0.89 3.31 11.11
CA GLN A 317 1.79 2.28 11.62
C GLN A 317 2.33 2.63 13.02
N ARG A 318 2.69 1.62 13.82
CA ARG A 318 3.35 1.84 15.11
C ARG A 318 4.62 2.67 14.90
N GLY A 319 4.81 3.72 15.68
CA GLY A 319 5.95 4.64 15.56
C GLY A 319 5.79 5.73 14.49
N ALA A 320 4.80 5.61 13.59
CA ALA A 320 4.52 6.65 12.60
C ALA A 320 3.90 7.89 13.23
N GLU A 321 4.11 9.03 12.58
CA GLU A 321 3.48 10.30 12.94
C GLU A 321 1.95 10.18 12.89
N CYS A 322 1.29 10.95 13.75
CA CYS A 322 -0.15 11.01 13.79
C CYS A 322 -0.67 11.73 12.54
N TRP A 323 -1.71 11.17 11.93
CA TRP A 323 -2.39 11.69 10.75
C TRP A 323 -2.95 13.12 10.92
N CYS A 324 -3.06 13.64 12.16
CA CYS A 324 -3.55 14.98 12.46
C CYS A 324 -2.53 16.11 12.24
N GLY A 325 -1.30 15.79 11.84
CA GLY A 325 -0.25 16.79 11.57
C GLY A 325 0.42 17.38 12.82
N SER A 326 0.32 16.71 13.99
CA SER A 326 0.91 17.20 15.25
C SER A 326 2.38 16.84 15.46
N GLU A 327 3.05 16.22 14.48
CA GLU A 327 4.41 15.64 14.55
C GLU A 327 4.63 14.60 15.67
N ARG A 328 3.61 14.33 16.51
CA ARG A 328 3.64 13.30 17.54
C ARG A 328 3.35 11.95 16.93
N ILE A 329 3.96 10.90 17.49
CA ILE A 329 3.65 9.51 17.14
C ILE A 329 2.16 9.22 17.41
N TYR A 330 1.50 8.52 16.47
CA TYR A 330 0.07 8.18 16.54
C TYR A 330 -0.33 7.56 17.87
N GLY A 331 0.40 6.53 18.33
CA GLY A 331 0.11 5.83 19.61
C GLY A 331 0.21 6.72 20.86
N ALA A 332 0.93 7.84 20.78
CA ALA A 332 1.03 8.83 21.84
C ALA A 332 0.09 10.04 21.64
N CYS A 333 -0.69 10.06 20.56
CA CYS A 333 -1.63 11.11 20.19
C CYS A 333 -3.04 10.50 20.09
N HIS A 334 -3.62 10.43 18.89
CA HIS A 334 -4.98 9.90 18.71
C HIS A 334 -5.07 8.39 18.97
N GLY A 335 -3.99 7.63 18.79
CA GLY A 335 -3.91 6.19 19.13
C GLY A 335 -3.77 5.89 20.63
N ALA A 336 -3.74 6.91 21.50
CA ALA A 336 -3.67 6.70 22.95
C ALA A 336 -4.94 5.98 23.45
N GLY A 337 -4.77 4.81 24.06
CA GLY A 337 -5.88 3.97 24.57
C GLY A 337 -6.25 2.76 23.69
N ALA A 338 -5.55 2.52 22.58
CA ALA A 338 -5.77 1.38 21.67
C ALA A 338 -4.97 0.11 22.04
N ALA A 339 -4.67 -0.11 23.33
CA ALA A 339 -3.88 -1.25 23.80
C ALA A 339 -4.73 -2.53 23.98
#